data_AF-A0A965J5U5-F1
#
_entry.id   AF-A0A965J5U5-F1
#
_cell.length_a   1.000
_cell.length_b   1.000
_cell.length_c   1.000
_cell.angle_alpha   90.00
_cell.angle_beta   90.00
_cell.angle_gamma   90.00
#
_symmetry.space_group_name_H-M   'P 1'
#
loop_
_entity.id
_entity.type
_entity.pdbx_description
1 polymer ?
#
loop_
_entity_poly.entity_id
_entity_poly.type
_entity_poly.pdbx_seq_one_letter_code
_entity_poly.pdbx_strand_id
1 'polypeptide(L)'
;MRHLKCIISTLVIFLTSCNISRHIDSNAYLVRNVSVNYPQQLPVSESEINSCLKINPNRKWLFIFDFYPWWYSLFDDAKIQQKKALRSTRIIQQNKEREHETDSINAIRISRGKTPKVLKLRDPNSELWIESLRDIGEPPVLYDKQLLIKTKTQLTKLLTSKGYLNAWISDSNTFNMSKKFAYIGLNLHPETTFKIINWHYSFEN
;
A
#
# COMPACT_ATOMS: atom_id res chain seq x y z
N MET A 1 40.95 -12.92 -13.85
CA MET A 1 39.87 -13.95 -13.88
C MET A 1 39.50 -14.53 -12.50
N ARG A 2 40.45 -14.79 -11.58
CA ARG A 2 40.18 -15.37 -10.26
C ARG A 2 39.33 -14.48 -9.33
N HIS A 3 39.64 -13.18 -9.25
CA HIS A 3 38.86 -12.22 -8.46
C HIS A 3 37.42 -12.02 -8.97
N LEU A 4 37.23 -12.05 -10.30
CA LEU A 4 35.90 -11.95 -10.91
C LEU A 4 35.01 -13.15 -10.53
N LYS A 5 35.57 -14.37 -10.51
CA LYS A 5 34.84 -15.57 -10.07
C LYS A 5 34.49 -15.51 -8.57
N CYS A 6 35.37 -14.97 -7.73
CA CYS A 6 35.08 -14.79 -6.30
C CYS A 6 33.97 -13.75 -6.06
N ILE A 7 34.00 -12.61 -6.78
CA ILE A 7 32.96 -11.57 -6.68
C ILE A 7 31.61 -12.10 -7.15
N ILE A 8 31.58 -12.88 -8.24
CA ILE A 8 30.35 -13.51 -8.73
C ILE A 8 29.83 -14.54 -7.71
N SER A 9 30.72 -15.34 -7.11
CA SER A 9 30.34 -16.33 -6.09
C SER A 9 29.78 -15.68 -4.82
N THR A 10 30.42 -14.61 -4.30
CA THR A 10 29.90 -13.89 -3.13
C THR A 10 28.58 -13.20 -3.42
N LEU A 11 28.42 -12.59 -4.60
CA LEU A 11 27.15 -11.99 -5.03
C LEU A 11 26.01 -13.02 -5.11
N VAL A 12 26.30 -14.24 -5.60
CA VAL A 12 25.32 -15.34 -5.66
C VAL A 12 24.86 -15.80 -4.28
N ILE A 13 25.73 -15.76 -3.26
CA ILE A 13 25.36 -16.10 -1.87
C ILE A 13 24.40 -15.05 -1.28
N PHE A 14 24.55 -13.76 -1.64
CA PHE A 14 23.61 -12.71 -1.20
C PHE A 14 22.23 -12.80 -1.86
N LEU A 15 22.09 -13.50 -2.99
CA LEU A 15 20.80 -13.66 -3.67
C LEU A 15 19.90 -14.73 -3.03
N THR A 16 20.43 -15.61 -2.18
CA THR A 16 19.64 -16.68 -1.51
C THR A 16 19.04 -16.27 -0.17
N SER A 17 19.45 -15.12 0.39
CA SER A 17 18.98 -14.61 1.68
C SER A 17 17.67 -13.81 1.59
N CYS A 18 17.18 -13.53 0.39
CA CYS A 18 15.94 -12.79 0.15
C CYS A 18 14.72 -13.69 0.38
N ASN A 19 14.38 -13.95 1.65
CA ASN A 19 13.22 -14.76 2.01
C ASN A 19 12.26 -14.02 2.95
N ILE A 20 11.26 -13.36 2.35
CA ILE A 20 10.18 -12.65 3.06
C ILE A 20 9.37 -13.56 4.00
N SER A 21 9.21 -14.85 3.68
CA SER A 21 8.36 -15.77 4.44
C SER A 21 8.83 -15.99 5.90
N ARG A 22 10.09 -15.66 6.19
CA ARG A 22 10.65 -15.73 7.55
C ARG A 22 10.10 -14.63 8.47
N HIS A 23 9.75 -13.48 7.92
CA HIS A 23 9.27 -12.30 8.67
C HIS A 23 7.74 -12.25 8.80
N ILE A 24 7.04 -13.20 8.20
CA ILE A 24 5.57 -13.30 8.24
C ILE A 24 5.17 -14.30 9.33
N ASP A 25 4.10 -14.02 10.07
CA ASP A 25 3.55 -14.93 11.08
C ASP A 25 3.21 -16.31 10.50
N SER A 26 3.14 -17.34 11.35
CA SER A 26 2.84 -18.72 10.92
C SER A 26 1.46 -18.88 10.28
N ASN A 27 0.49 -18.05 10.67
CA ASN A 27 -0.90 -18.14 10.21
C ASN A 27 -1.22 -17.15 9.07
N ALA A 28 -0.22 -16.40 8.58
CA ALA A 28 -0.41 -15.39 7.54
C ALA A 28 0.23 -15.83 6.21
N TYR A 29 -0.37 -15.38 5.10
CA TYR A 29 0.10 -15.67 3.75
C TYR A 29 0.30 -14.37 2.99
N LEU A 30 1.43 -14.24 2.30
CA LEU A 30 1.67 -13.14 1.36
C LEU A 30 0.85 -13.37 0.09
N VAL A 31 0.13 -12.35 -0.35
CA VAL A 31 -0.61 -12.39 -1.62
C VAL A 31 0.38 -12.30 -2.78
N ARG A 32 0.54 -13.41 -3.51
CA ARG A 32 1.52 -13.52 -4.60
C ARG A 32 0.91 -13.22 -5.96
N ASN A 33 -0.37 -13.52 -6.13
CA ASN A 33 -1.09 -13.30 -7.36
C ASN A 33 -2.59 -13.13 -7.06
N VAL A 34 -3.22 -12.23 -7.81
CA VAL A 34 -4.67 -12.07 -7.87
C VAL A 34 -5.03 -12.17 -9.36
N SER A 35 -5.81 -13.18 -9.71
CA SER A 35 -6.32 -13.38 -11.06
C SER A 35 -7.84 -13.22 -11.09
N VAL A 36 -8.33 -12.56 -12.14
CA VAL A 36 -9.76 -12.41 -12.39
C VAL A 36 -10.07 -13.06 -13.73
N ASN A 37 -10.86 -14.13 -13.68
CA ASN A 37 -11.31 -14.86 -14.86
C ASN A 37 -12.74 -14.43 -15.19
N TYR A 38 -12.99 -14.15 -16.47
CA TYR A 38 -14.29 -13.75 -16.99
C TYR A 38 -14.50 -14.31 -18.41
N PRO A 39 -15.75 -14.50 -18.86
CA PRO A 39 -16.02 -14.98 -20.21
C PRO A 39 -15.54 -13.97 -21.27
N GLN A 40 -15.15 -14.48 -22.46
CA GLN A 40 -14.52 -13.66 -23.53
C GLN A 40 -15.36 -12.47 -24.02
N GLN A 41 -16.69 -12.53 -23.89
CA GLN A 41 -17.63 -11.53 -24.44
C GLN A 41 -18.23 -10.63 -23.34
N LEU A 42 -17.46 -10.30 -22.30
CA LEU A 42 -17.91 -9.38 -21.25
C LEU A 42 -17.61 -7.92 -21.64
N PRO A 43 -18.61 -7.02 -21.74
CA PRO A 43 -18.42 -5.62 -22.12
C PRO A 43 -17.96 -4.77 -20.91
N VAL A 44 -16.88 -5.23 -20.25
CA VAL A 44 -16.27 -4.57 -19.09
C VAL A 44 -14.76 -4.51 -19.34
N SER A 45 -14.17 -3.33 -19.17
CA SER A 45 -12.73 -3.17 -19.40
C SER A 45 -11.91 -3.72 -18.23
N GLU A 46 -10.65 -4.08 -18.50
CA GLU A 46 -9.72 -4.52 -17.46
C GLU A 46 -9.49 -3.43 -16.40
N SER A 47 -9.49 -2.15 -16.80
CA SER A 47 -9.37 -1.02 -15.87
C SER A 47 -10.55 -0.90 -14.90
N GLU A 48 -11.78 -1.16 -15.37
CA GLU A 48 -12.97 -1.18 -14.53
C GLU A 48 -12.90 -2.31 -13.50
N ILE A 49 -12.46 -3.50 -13.92
CA ILE A 49 -12.23 -4.65 -13.03
C ILE A 49 -11.15 -4.33 -12.00
N ASN A 50 -9.99 -3.83 -12.45
CA ASN A 50 -8.86 -3.51 -11.58
C ASN A 50 -9.21 -2.42 -10.56
N SER A 51 -10.10 -1.48 -10.89
CA SER A 51 -10.58 -0.46 -9.93
C SER A 51 -11.37 -1.05 -8.75
N CYS A 52 -11.98 -2.22 -8.95
CA CYS A 52 -12.71 -2.97 -7.93
C CYS A 52 -11.80 -3.88 -7.09
N LEU A 53 -10.57 -4.15 -7.53
CA LEU A 53 -9.62 -4.99 -6.80
C LEU A 53 -9.03 -4.19 -5.63
N LYS A 54 -9.40 -4.59 -4.41
CA LYS A 54 -8.83 -4.01 -3.18
C LYS A 54 -7.59 -4.75 -2.69
N ILE A 55 -7.45 -6.02 -3.07
CA ILE A 55 -6.24 -6.78 -2.82
C ILE A 55 -5.36 -6.71 -4.07
N ASN A 56 -4.17 -6.13 -3.95
CA ASN A 56 -3.16 -6.15 -5.01
C ASN A 56 -1.85 -6.74 -4.46
N PRO A 57 -1.18 -7.66 -5.18
CA PRO A 57 0.09 -8.20 -4.75
C PRO A 57 1.18 -7.11 -4.77
N ASN A 58 2.22 -7.26 -3.95
CA ASN A 58 3.37 -6.37 -3.96
C ASN A 58 4.06 -6.34 -5.32
N ARG A 59 4.70 -5.20 -5.63
CA ARG A 59 5.51 -5.09 -6.83
C ARG A 59 6.71 -6.05 -6.74
N LYS A 60 7.00 -6.72 -7.85
CA LYS A 60 8.20 -7.55 -7.98
C LYS A 60 9.32 -6.79 -8.65
N TRP A 61 10.53 -6.96 -8.14
CA TRP A 61 11.73 -6.49 -8.81
C TRP A 61 12.04 -7.41 -9.99
N LEU A 62 12.17 -6.82 -11.19
CA LEU A 62 12.42 -7.52 -12.46
C LEU A 62 11.55 -8.79 -12.61
N PHE A 63 10.29 -8.70 -12.19
CA PHE A 63 9.28 -9.78 -12.26
C PHE A 63 9.55 -11.04 -11.42
N ILE A 64 10.74 -11.20 -10.84
CA ILE A 64 11.17 -12.44 -10.20
C ILE A 64 11.28 -12.30 -8.68
N PHE A 65 11.84 -11.19 -8.19
CA PHE A 65 12.27 -11.06 -6.80
C PHE A 65 11.31 -10.21 -5.96
N ASP A 66 10.99 -10.68 -4.75
CA ASP A 66 10.14 -9.98 -3.78
C ASP A 66 10.97 -8.97 -2.96
N PHE A 67 11.81 -8.17 -3.64
CA PHE A 67 12.77 -7.24 -3.01
C PHE A 67 12.07 -6.19 -2.15
N TYR A 68 11.00 -5.58 -2.65
CA TYR A 68 10.30 -4.48 -1.97
C TYR A 68 9.77 -4.88 -0.59
N PRO A 69 8.98 -5.97 -0.45
CA PRO A 69 8.55 -6.44 0.86
C PRO A 69 9.69 -6.98 1.73
N TRP A 70 10.68 -7.65 1.14
CA TRP A 70 11.86 -8.08 1.88
C TRP A 70 12.62 -6.90 2.49
N TRP A 71 12.86 -5.84 1.73
CA TRP A 71 13.55 -4.63 2.17
C TRP A 71 12.80 -3.94 3.30
N TYR A 72 11.49 -3.77 3.15
CA TYR A 72 10.64 -3.15 4.16
C TYR A 72 10.72 -3.90 5.51
N SER A 73 10.66 -5.23 5.48
CA SER A 73 10.71 -6.08 6.68
C SER A 73 12.04 -6.07 7.45
N LEU A 74 13.11 -5.49 6.90
CA LEU A 74 14.37 -5.31 7.62
C LEU A 74 14.31 -4.20 8.69
N PHE A 75 13.32 -3.30 8.59
CA PHE A 75 13.18 -2.15 9.46
C PHE A 75 12.18 -2.42 10.59
N ASP A 76 12.50 -1.96 11.80
CA ASP A 76 11.61 -2.01 12.95
C ASP A 76 10.79 -0.71 13.01
N ASP A 77 9.56 -0.78 12.51
CA ASP A 77 8.63 0.34 12.46
C ASP A 77 8.32 0.91 13.85
N ALA A 78 8.22 0.07 14.88
CA ALA A 78 7.91 0.53 16.24
C ALA A 78 9.05 1.40 16.79
N LYS A 79 10.30 0.97 16.57
CA LYS A 79 11.49 1.72 16.97
C LYS A 79 11.65 3.03 16.19
N ILE A 80 11.34 3.03 14.89
CA ILE A 80 11.37 4.24 14.05
C ILE A 80 10.31 5.24 14.51
N GLN A 81 9.07 4.79 14.76
CA GLN A 81 7.99 5.62 15.26
C GLN A 81 8.30 6.22 16.63
N GLN A 82 8.87 5.43 17.54
CA GLN A 82 9.33 5.91 18.84
C GLN A 82 10.38 7.02 18.68
N LYS A 83 11.38 6.81 17.82
CA LYS A 83 12.42 7.82 17.54
C LYS A 83 11.84 9.09 16.91
N LYS A 84 10.85 8.96 16.03
CA LYS A 84 10.16 10.11 15.39
C LYS A 84 9.37 10.91 16.42
N ALA A 85 8.63 10.24 17.32
CA ALA A 85 7.89 10.88 18.40
C ALA A 85 8.82 11.65 19.37
N LEU A 86 9.96 11.07 19.75
CA LEU A 86 10.94 11.75 20.60
C LEU A 86 11.62 12.95 19.89
N ARG A 87 11.86 12.85 18.58
CA ARG A 87 12.40 13.95 17.79
C ARG A 87 11.39 15.08 17.63
N SER A 88 10.12 14.77 17.37
CA SER A 88 9.08 15.78 17.13
C SER A 88 8.84 16.64 18.37
N THR A 89 8.78 16.03 19.56
CA THR A 89 8.65 16.75 20.85
C THR A 89 9.82 17.71 21.06
N ARG A 90 11.06 17.25 20.84
CA ARG A 90 12.26 18.09 20.92
C ARG A 90 12.22 19.27 19.95
N ILE A 91 11.79 19.05 18.70
CA ILE A 91 11.69 20.12 17.69
C ILE A 91 10.62 21.14 18.08
N ILE A 92 9.46 20.69 18.56
CA ILE A 92 8.38 21.57 19.02
C ILE A 92 8.88 22.47 20.16
N GLN A 93 9.59 21.90 21.13
CA GLN A 93 10.18 22.68 22.22
C GLN A 93 11.18 23.73 21.69
N GLN A 94 12.13 23.32 20.85
CA GLN A 94 13.13 24.22 20.28
C GLN A 94 12.55 25.29 19.34
N ASN A 95 11.41 25.02 18.70
CA ASN A 95 10.71 25.99 17.87
C ASN A 95 10.03 27.05 18.75
N LYS A 96 9.36 26.64 19.83
CA LYS A 96 8.72 27.57 20.79
C LYS A 96 9.73 28.52 21.42
N GLU A 97 10.89 28.00 21.83
CA GLU A 97 11.97 28.80 22.40
C GLU A 97 12.47 29.85 21.38
N ARG A 98 12.70 29.42 20.13
CA ARG A 98 13.13 30.34 19.05
C ARG A 98 12.07 31.35 18.64
N GLU A 99 10.78 31.00 18.69
CA GLU A 99 9.67 31.95 18.50
C GLU A 99 9.73 33.04 19.55
N HIS A 100 9.72 32.67 20.83
CA HIS A 100 9.72 33.63 21.93
C HIS A 100 10.93 34.59 21.89
N GLU A 101 12.14 34.06 21.62
CA GLU A 101 13.34 34.87 21.42
C GLU A 101 13.20 35.84 20.24
N THR A 102 12.66 35.36 19.12
CA THR A 102 12.50 36.16 17.91
C THR A 102 11.44 37.24 18.08
N ASP A 103 10.34 36.96 18.79
CA ASP A 103 9.27 37.91 19.09
C ASP A 103 9.79 39.06 19.97
N SER A 104 10.55 38.72 21.00
CA SER A 104 11.21 39.70 21.88
C SER A 104 12.14 40.62 21.09
N ILE A 105 12.94 40.06 20.18
CA ILE A 105 13.86 40.84 19.31
C ILE A 105 13.06 41.69 18.30
N ASN A 106 12.00 41.14 17.71
CA ASN A 106 11.19 41.82 16.72
C ASN A 106 10.44 43.01 17.31
N ALA A 107 9.94 42.92 18.55
CA ALA A 107 9.35 44.05 19.26
C ALA A 107 10.34 45.23 19.37
N ILE A 108 11.60 44.96 19.70
CA ILE A 108 12.67 45.97 19.76
C ILE A 108 13.03 46.53 18.37
N ARG A 109 12.95 45.72 17.31
CA ARG A 109 13.20 46.19 15.94
C ARG A 109 12.09 47.13 15.48
N ILE A 110 10.84 46.79 15.77
CA ILE A 110 9.66 47.59 15.43
C ILE A 110 9.71 48.93 16.17
N SER A 111 10.07 48.96 17.46
CA SER A 111 10.21 50.22 18.21
C SER A 111 11.31 51.13 17.66
N ARG A 112 12.28 50.57 16.93
CA ARG A 112 13.36 51.29 16.23
C ARG A 112 13.03 51.57 14.75
N GLY A 113 11.80 51.32 14.30
CA GLY A 113 11.36 51.52 12.90
C GLY A 113 11.99 50.55 11.88
N LYS A 114 12.57 49.42 12.34
CA LYS A 114 13.19 48.41 11.48
C LYS A 114 12.21 47.29 11.16
N THR A 115 12.38 46.63 10.02
CA THR A 115 11.58 45.47 9.65
C THR A 115 11.82 44.26 10.57
N PRO A 116 10.77 43.49 10.91
CA PRO A 116 10.88 42.30 11.74
C PRO A 116 11.64 41.18 11.01
N LYS A 117 12.42 40.41 11.77
CA LYS A 117 13.13 39.23 11.30
C LYS A 117 12.15 38.07 11.12
N VAL A 118 12.14 37.47 9.93
CA VAL A 118 11.34 36.26 9.65
C VAL A 118 12.06 35.03 10.20
N LEU A 119 11.38 34.27 11.07
CA LEU A 119 11.89 33.03 11.64
C LEU A 119 11.58 31.84 10.72
N LYS A 120 12.59 31.02 10.43
CA LYS A 120 12.42 29.73 9.75
C LYS A 120 12.38 28.61 10.79
N LEU A 121 11.19 28.08 11.04
CA LEU A 121 10.99 26.96 11.97
C LEU A 121 11.32 25.62 11.32
N ARG A 122 11.72 24.65 12.14
CA ARG A 122 11.97 23.28 11.69
C ARG A 122 10.66 22.50 11.75
N ASP A 123 10.32 21.76 10.70
CA ASP A 123 9.11 20.93 10.71
C ASP A 123 9.25 19.74 11.68
N PRO A 124 8.39 19.63 12.71
CA PRO A 124 8.35 18.49 13.63
C PRO A 124 8.01 17.16 12.95
N ASN A 125 7.27 17.20 11.85
CA ASN A 125 6.78 16.02 11.14
C ASN A 125 7.72 15.56 10.02
N SER A 126 8.83 16.28 9.82
CA SER A 126 9.86 15.93 8.85
C SER A 126 10.34 14.49 8.99
N GLU A 127 10.46 13.79 7.86
CA GLU A 127 10.92 12.41 7.80
C GLU A 127 12.32 12.24 8.41
N LEU A 128 12.54 11.11 9.06
CA LEU A 128 13.87 10.63 9.39
C LEU A 128 14.50 10.02 8.12
N TRP A 129 15.80 10.17 7.94
CA TRP A 129 16.51 9.53 6.82
C TRP A 129 16.30 8.00 6.76
N ILE A 130 16.06 7.38 7.92
CA ILE A 130 15.81 5.94 8.04
C ILE A 130 14.40 5.57 7.53
N GLU A 131 13.43 6.49 7.63
CA GLU A 131 12.10 6.32 7.03
C GLU A 131 12.24 6.37 5.51
N SER A 132 12.92 7.39 4.98
CA SER A 132 13.15 7.50 3.53
C SER A 132 13.94 6.31 2.97
N LEU A 133 14.81 5.68 3.76
CA LEU A 133 15.50 4.45 3.39
C LEU A 133 14.57 3.23 3.40
N ARG A 134 13.70 3.09 4.41
CA ARG A 134 12.69 2.03 4.48
C ARG A 134 11.70 2.11 3.33
N ASP A 135 11.25 3.32 3.00
CA ASP A 135 10.20 3.60 2.02
C ASP A 135 10.62 3.33 0.56
N ILE A 136 11.88 2.92 0.33
CA ILE A 136 12.30 2.27 -0.93
C ILE A 136 11.57 0.94 -1.13
N GLY A 137 11.22 0.26 -0.03
CA GLY A 137 10.45 -0.97 -0.01
C GLY A 137 8.94 -0.73 0.12
N GLU A 138 8.18 -1.81 0.09
CA GLU A 138 6.72 -1.80 0.28
C GLU A 138 6.36 -2.76 1.41
N PRO A 139 5.39 -2.47 2.29
CA PRO A 139 4.99 -3.43 3.30
C PRO A 139 4.42 -4.72 2.65
N PRO A 140 4.67 -5.91 3.23
CA PRO A 140 4.15 -7.17 2.69
C PRO A 140 2.62 -7.19 2.72
N VAL A 141 1.99 -7.41 1.57
CA VAL A 141 0.54 -7.51 1.44
C VAL A 141 0.10 -8.91 1.84
N LEU A 142 -0.55 -9.00 3.00
CA LEU A 142 -1.07 -10.26 3.54
C LEU A 142 -2.48 -10.55 3.03
N TYR A 143 -2.81 -11.84 2.93
CA TYR A 143 -4.14 -12.30 2.59
C TYR A 143 -5.14 -11.88 3.68
N ASP A 144 -6.14 -11.09 3.29
CA ASP A 144 -7.25 -10.67 4.15
C ASP A 144 -8.59 -11.07 3.52
N LYS A 145 -9.33 -11.91 4.25
CA LYS A 145 -10.66 -12.36 3.86
C LYS A 145 -11.66 -11.20 3.76
N GLN A 146 -11.56 -10.18 4.61
CA GLN A 146 -12.48 -9.03 4.57
C GLN A 146 -12.28 -8.21 3.30
N LEU A 147 -11.02 -7.97 2.93
CA LEU A 147 -10.67 -7.26 1.70
C LEU A 147 -11.11 -8.04 0.45
N LEU A 148 -11.07 -9.38 0.52
CA LEU A 148 -11.56 -10.25 -0.54
C LEU A 148 -13.08 -10.14 -0.69
N ILE A 149 -13.82 -10.19 0.42
CA ILE A 149 -15.28 -10.01 0.43
C ILE A 149 -15.64 -8.64 -0.16
N LYS A 150 -14.95 -7.56 0.24
CA LYS A 150 -15.16 -6.22 -0.33
C LYS A 150 -14.92 -6.19 -1.84
N THR A 151 -13.84 -6.82 -2.29
CA THR A 151 -13.49 -6.93 -3.72
C THR A 151 -14.61 -7.62 -4.50
N LYS A 152 -15.12 -8.76 -4.00
CA LYS A 152 -16.28 -9.44 -4.61
C LYS A 152 -17.50 -8.55 -4.69
N THR A 153 -17.86 -7.90 -3.58
CA THR A 153 -19.03 -7.02 -3.54
C THR A 153 -18.90 -5.89 -4.58
N GLN A 154 -17.70 -5.35 -4.78
CA GLN A 154 -17.47 -4.33 -5.79
C GLN A 154 -17.55 -4.88 -7.22
N LEU A 155 -17.00 -6.06 -7.48
CA LEU A 155 -17.14 -6.73 -8.77
C LEU A 155 -18.60 -7.07 -9.09
N THR A 156 -19.38 -7.56 -8.11
CA THR A 156 -20.82 -7.77 -8.28
C THR A 156 -21.53 -6.45 -8.60
N LYS A 157 -21.20 -5.37 -7.88
CA LYS A 157 -21.76 -4.02 -8.14
C LYS A 157 -21.41 -3.50 -9.53
N LEU A 158 -20.20 -3.77 -10.01
CA LEU A 158 -19.78 -3.42 -11.36
C LEU A 158 -20.59 -4.19 -12.41
N LEU A 159 -20.75 -5.51 -12.24
CA LEU A 159 -21.52 -6.33 -13.19
C LEU A 159 -23.01 -5.94 -13.19
N THR A 160 -23.59 -5.72 -12.02
CA THR A 160 -24.99 -5.27 -11.89
C THR A 160 -25.23 -3.90 -12.53
N SER A 161 -24.30 -2.95 -12.38
CA SER A 161 -24.40 -1.64 -13.05
C SER A 161 -24.29 -1.73 -14.58
N LYS A 162 -23.70 -2.81 -15.09
CA LYS A 162 -23.60 -3.14 -16.53
C LYS A 162 -24.79 -3.96 -17.03
N GLY A 163 -25.80 -4.20 -16.19
CA GLY A 163 -27.03 -4.92 -16.55
C GLY A 163 -27.03 -6.41 -16.22
N TYR A 164 -25.99 -6.94 -15.58
CA TYR A 164 -25.93 -8.34 -15.14
C TYR A 164 -26.45 -8.48 -13.70
N LEU A 165 -27.77 -8.48 -13.53
CA LEU A 165 -28.41 -8.43 -12.20
C LEU A 165 -28.19 -9.70 -11.36
N ASN A 166 -28.10 -10.86 -12.01
CA ASN A 166 -27.87 -12.15 -11.34
C ASN A 166 -26.39 -12.53 -11.28
N ALA A 167 -25.49 -11.57 -11.53
CA ALA A 167 -24.07 -11.85 -11.52
C ALA A 167 -23.56 -12.23 -10.13
N TRP A 168 -22.66 -13.21 -10.08
CA TRP A 168 -21.99 -13.62 -8.85
C TRP A 168 -20.51 -13.94 -9.08
N ILE A 169 -19.72 -13.95 -8.01
CA ILE A 169 -18.27 -14.19 -8.06
C ILE A 169 -17.91 -15.39 -7.18
N SER A 170 -17.25 -16.38 -7.78
CA SER A 170 -16.68 -17.54 -7.09
C SER A 170 -15.20 -17.32 -6.75
N ASP A 171 -14.72 -17.95 -5.67
CA ASP A 171 -13.28 -17.98 -5.32
C ASP A 171 -12.66 -19.33 -5.64
N SER A 172 -11.41 -19.30 -6.11
CA SER A 172 -10.54 -20.46 -6.30
C SER A 172 -9.17 -20.25 -5.65
N ASN A 173 -9.17 -19.84 -4.38
CA ASN A 173 -7.95 -19.50 -3.64
C ASN A 173 -7.08 -20.74 -3.38
N THR A 174 -5.77 -20.64 -3.61
CA THR A 174 -4.80 -21.71 -3.29
C THR A 174 -3.71 -21.18 -2.36
N PHE A 175 -3.30 -22.02 -1.41
CA PHE A 175 -2.33 -21.65 -0.37
C PHE A 175 -1.13 -22.59 -0.41
N ASN A 176 0.06 -22.01 -0.46
CA ASN A 176 1.32 -22.73 -0.29
C ASN A 176 1.81 -22.55 1.14
N MET A 177 1.61 -23.58 1.98
CA MET A 177 1.99 -23.58 3.39
C MET A 177 3.50 -23.39 3.60
N SER A 178 4.31 -24.12 2.82
CA SER A 178 5.77 -24.12 2.96
C SER A 178 6.39 -22.75 2.65
N LYS A 179 5.85 -22.05 1.65
CA LYS A 179 6.34 -20.73 1.22
C LYS A 179 5.55 -19.55 1.82
N LYS A 180 4.47 -19.83 2.56
CA LYS A 180 3.50 -18.84 3.06
C LYS A 180 2.96 -17.91 1.96
N PHE A 181 2.58 -18.48 0.82
CA PHE A 181 2.02 -17.72 -0.30
C PHE A 181 0.55 -18.04 -0.53
N ALA A 182 -0.24 -17.02 -0.85
CA ALA A 182 -1.62 -17.13 -1.29
C ALA A 182 -1.72 -16.72 -2.76
N TYR A 183 -2.46 -17.51 -3.54
CA TYR A 183 -2.86 -17.20 -4.90
C TYR A 183 -4.37 -17.08 -4.92
N ILE A 184 -4.87 -15.89 -5.25
CA ILE A 184 -6.29 -15.57 -5.23
C ILE A 184 -6.79 -15.66 -6.66
N GLY A 185 -7.80 -16.49 -6.88
CA GLY A 185 -8.49 -16.58 -8.16
C GLY A 185 -9.96 -16.21 -7.99
N LEU A 186 -10.44 -15.25 -8.78
CA LEU A 186 -11.82 -14.80 -8.80
C LEU A 186 -12.43 -15.15 -10.16
N ASN A 187 -13.51 -15.93 -10.18
CA ASN A 187 -14.23 -16.20 -11.43
C ASN A 187 -15.56 -15.46 -11.43
N LEU A 188 -15.76 -14.63 -12.46
CA LEU A 188 -16.96 -13.84 -12.68
C LEU A 188 -17.99 -14.66 -13.46
N HIS A 189 -19.18 -14.77 -12.90
CA HIS A 189 -20.34 -15.43 -13.51
C HIS A 189 -21.40 -14.37 -13.79
N PRO A 190 -21.37 -13.71 -14.96
CA PRO A 190 -22.32 -12.65 -15.30
C PRO A 190 -23.74 -13.16 -15.59
N GLU A 191 -23.91 -14.44 -15.93
CA GLU A 191 -25.17 -15.05 -16.37
C GLU A 191 -25.81 -14.32 -17.57
N THR A 192 -26.95 -13.63 -17.36
CA THR A 192 -27.76 -13.00 -18.40
C THR A 192 -27.86 -11.49 -18.19
N THR A 193 -27.94 -10.75 -19.31
CA THR A 193 -28.15 -9.30 -19.28
C THR A 193 -29.63 -8.97 -19.21
N PHE A 194 -29.97 -8.02 -18.34
CA PHE A 194 -31.31 -7.48 -18.20
C PHE A 194 -31.35 -6.10 -18.86
N LYS A 195 -32.41 -5.85 -19.63
CA LYS A 195 -32.72 -4.52 -20.20
C LYS A 195 -33.99 -4.02 -19.56
N ILE A 196 -34.02 -2.73 -19.24
CA ILE A 196 -35.21 -2.11 -18.67
C ILE A 196 -36.18 -1.85 -19.82
N ILE A 197 -37.37 -2.47 -19.74
CA ILE A 197 -38.38 -2.40 -20.81
C ILE A 197 -39.37 -1.28 -20.52
N ASN A 198 -39.96 -1.28 -19.32
CA ASN A 198 -41.01 -0.33 -18.93
C ASN A 198 -40.71 0.23 -17.53
N TRP A 199 -41.13 1.48 -17.31
CA TRP A 199 -41.10 2.15 -16.01
C TRP A 199 -42.51 2.60 -15.64
N HIS A 200 -42.93 2.29 -14.42
CA HIS A 200 -44.20 2.75 -13.87
C HIS A 200 -43.94 3.60 -12.63
N TYR A 201 -44.47 4.82 -12.63
CA TYR A 201 -44.44 5.72 -11.48
C TYR A 201 -45.85 5.86 -10.93
N SER A 202 -46.00 5.63 -9.62
CA SER A 202 -47.23 5.90 -8.88
C SER A 202 -46.89 6.87 -7.74
N PHE A 203 -47.59 8.00 -7.69
CA PHE A 203 -47.51 8.94 -6.58
C PHE A 203 -48.75 8.74 -5.70
N GLU A 204 -48.56 8.51 -4.40
CA GLU A 204 -49.64 8.63 -3.42
C GLU A 204 -49.84 10.12 -3.15
N ASN A 205 -51.08 10.60 -3.34
CA ASN A 205 -51.50 11.97 -3.04
C ASN A 205 -51.61 12.22 -1.53
#